data_AF-A0A3C1PKB4-F1
#
_entry.id   AF-A0A3C1PKB4-F1
#
_cell.length_a   1.000
_cell.length_b   1.000
_cell.length_c   1.000
_cell.angle_alpha   90.00
_cell.angle_beta   90.00
_cell.angle_gamma   90.00
#
_symmetry.space_group_name_H-M   'P 1'
#
loop_
_entity.id
_entity.type
_entity.pdbx_description
1 polymer ?
#
loop_
_entity_poly.entity_id
_entity_poly.type
_entity_poly.pdbx_seq_one_letter_code
_entity_poly.pdbx_strand_id
1 'polypeptide(L)'
;YGADSLAHSVHLHEGWIAQNSLFALPVHATQIYEIVFMVLLLALTALVQYKKVFQSERSLLFFSFGVYAVFRFFEEFIRDGGHEAFGLKVVQLILLGLILLFTGLIYRIERSYNRVAFEMPEVNTAKSLKVVILNTMLIVVGLNLYSPLELVLLKTLLLFIIVGFIVALIRESFANKLVRMPVLMLVAAVLFMGQTTTEQVNPVDTLKTFFTVSGGAAQGKYTEICGSTHNYTGSGLGARYTGYLNKDAMMYGGVNYYYLQKHFESRLNNKLYSTNVFTPYIGLDSKYLEMMAGFNIAYDFNNPTTGLTEEQPISLYGRLGSRRSFFADAGIFNSFPADMPIIAVGFGVGTKKYGTIARFGLSESGFYLNPFIRLNKNVVIEPIIYYGDQNLYQVALRTHINLYLKPRALRK
;
A
#
# COMPACT_ATOMS: atom_id res chain seq x y z
N TYR A 1 -27.43 4.94 -23.29
CA TYR A 1 -26.39 3.89 -23.30
C TYR A 1 -26.59 3.00 -24.51
N GLY A 2 -25.51 2.46 -25.12
CA GLY A 2 -25.60 1.62 -26.32
C GLY A 2 -26.11 0.20 -26.02
N ALA A 3 -26.39 -0.57 -27.08
CA ALA A 3 -26.65 -2.00 -27.00
C ALA A 3 -25.53 -2.71 -26.19
N ASP A 4 -25.90 -3.74 -25.42
CA ASP A 4 -25.03 -4.51 -24.50
C ASP A 4 -24.55 -3.80 -23.22
N SER A 5 -24.94 -2.55 -22.99
CA SER A 5 -24.71 -1.89 -21.69
C SER A 5 -25.64 -2.43 -20.60
N LEU A 6 -25.19 -2.38 -19.33
CA LEU A 6 -25.99 -2.83 -18.17
C LEU A 6 -27.37 -2.16 -18.10
N ALA A 7 -27.44 -0.85 -18.40
CA ALA A 7 -28.72 -0.14 -18.43
C ALA A 7 -29.62 -0.62 -19.58
N HIS A 8 -29.06 -0.94 -20.73
CA HIS A 8 -29.82 -1.48 -21.88
C HIS A 8 -30.39 -2.87 -21.58
N SER A 9 -29.58 -3.77 -21.00
CA SER A 9 -30.03 -5.12 -20.67
C SER A 9 -31.11 -5.15 -19.60
N VAL A 10 -31.02 -4.30 -18.57
CA VAL A 10 -32.06 -4.15 -17.54
C VAL A 10 -33.35 -3.60 -18.15
N HIS A 11 -33.28 -2.53 -18.95
CA HIS A 11 -34.47 -1.97 -19.60
C HIS A 11 -35.13 -2.96 -20.58
N LEU A 12 -34.35 -3.80 -21.25
CA LEU A 12 -34.85 -4.85 -22.12
C LEU A 12 -35.54 -5.96 -21.33
N HIS A 13 -34.94 -6.39 -20.21
CA HIS A 13 -35.49 -7.41 -19.32
C HIS A 13 -36.81 -6.97 -18.67
N GLU A 14 -36.88 -5.72 -18.23
CA GLU A 14 -38.09 -5.13 -17.63
C GLU A 14 -39.17 -4.76 -18.67
N GLY A 15 -38.90 -4.97 -19.96
CA GLY A 15 -39.85 -4.67 -21.04
C GLY A 15 -40.06 -3.18 -21.31
N TRP A 16 -39.17 -2.31 -20.84
CA TRP A 16 -39.25 -0.85 -21.02
C TRP A 16 -38.81 -0.40 -22.41
N ILE A 17 -38.01 -1.22 -23.11
CA ILE A 17 -37.58 -0.98 -24.49
C ILE A 17 -37.88 -2.20 -25.35
N ALA A 18 -38.17 -1.97 -26.64
CA ALA A 18 -38.37 -3.05 -27.61
C ALA A 18 -37.06 -3.80 -27.89
N GLN A 19 -37.15 -5.08 -28.27
CA GLN A 19 -35.99 -5.93 -28.61
C GLN A 19 -35.09 -5.35 -29.71
N ASN A 20 -35.65 -4.49 -30.57
CA ASN A 20 -34.93 -3.84 -31.66
C ASN A 20 -34.39 -2.44 -31.30
N SER A 21 -34.52 -1.98 -30.04
CA SER A 21 -34.04 -0.66 -29.63
C SER A 21 -32.52 -0.64 -29.53
N LEU A 22 -31.87 0.28 -30.26
CA LEU A 22 -30.42 0.48 -30.25
C LEU A 22 -29.92 1.18 -28.97
N PHE A 23 -30.81 1.86 -28.24
CA PHE A 23 -30.44 2.69 -27.09
C PHE A 23 -31.32 2.41 -25.87
N ALA A 24 -30.69 2.45 -24.70
CA ALA A 24 -31.37 2.44 -23.41
C ALA A 24 -32.03 3.81 -23.14
N LEU A 25 -33.13 3.81 -22.36
CA LEU A 25 -33.70 5.03 -21.78
C LEU A 25 -32.64 5.83 -21.01
N PRO A 26 -32.76 7.17 -20.95
CA PRO A 26 -31.88 8.01 -20.15
C PRO A 26 -31.91 7.60 -18.68
N VAL A 27 -30.73 7.42 -18.06
CA VAL A 27 -30.59 7.12 -16.63
C VAL A 27 -29.80 8.24 -15.98
N HIS A 28 -30.21 8.65 -14.79
CA HIS A 28 -29.48 9.65 -14.02
C HIS A 28 -28.09 9.12 -13.62
N ALA A 29 -27.06 9.96 -13.82
CA ALA A 29 -25.68 9.65 -13.43
C ALA A 29 -25.49 9.86 -11.91
N THR A 30 -26.14 9.04 -11.09
CA THR A 30 -26.13 9.16 -9.63
C THR A 30 -24.71 9.19 -9.05
N GLN A 31 -23.76 8.51 -9.70
CA GLN A 31 -22.35 8.50 -9.30
C GLN A 31 -21.71 9.90 -9.36
N ILE A 32 -22.11 10.75 -10.32
CA ILE A 32 -21.62 12.12 -10.41
C ILE A 32 -22.18 12.95 -9.25
N TYR A 33 -23.46 12.74 -8.91
CA TYR A 33 -24.09 13.41 -7.77
C TYR A 33 -23.40 13.03 -6.46
N GLU A 34 -23.08 11.74 -6.26
CA GLU A 34 -22.34 11.25 -5.09
C GLU A 34 -20.94 11.89 -4.99
N ILE A 35 -20.17 11.93 -6.09
CA ILE A 35 -18.82 12.53 -6.10
C ILE A 35 -18.89 14.02 -5.74
N VAL A 36 -19.78 14.78 -6.40
CA VAL A 36 -19.95 16.21 -6.13
C VAL A 36 -20.39 16.44 -4.68
N PHE A 37 -21.31 15.61 -4.19
CA PHE A 37 -21.76 15.69 -2.81
C PHE A 37 -20.64 15.39 -1.81
N MET A 38 -19.78 14.40 -2.05
CA MET A 38 -18.65 14.10 -1.15
C MET A 38 -17.68 15.29 -1.04
N VAL A 39 -17.43 15.99 -2.15
CA VAL A 39 -16.61 17.21 -2.14
C VAL A 39 -17.28 18.32 -1.33
N LEU A 40 -18.59 18.51 -1.50
CA LEU A 40 -19.36 19.50 -0.73
C LEU A 40 -19.44 19.14 0.76
N LEU A 41 -19.60 17.86 1.10
CA LEU A 41 -19.60 17.38 2.48
C LEU A 41 -18.26 17.66 3.16
N LEU A 42 -17.15 17.45 2.46
CA LEU A 42 -15.82 17.77 2.96
C LEU A 42 -15.66 19.29 3.18
N ALA A 43 -16.12 20.11 2.24
CA ALA A 43 -16.10 21.56 2.39
C ALA A 43 -16.98 22.04 3.55
N LEU A 44 -18.17 21.46 3.71
CA LEU A 44 -19.11 21.79 4.78
C LEU A 44 -18.57 21.40 6.15
N THR A 45 -18.05 20.17 6.29
CA THR A 45 -17.45 19.70 7.55
C THR A 45 -16.21 20.51 7.92
N ALA A 46 -15.37 20.88 6.95
CA ALA A 46 -14.24 21.78 7.16
C ALA A 46 -14.69 23.18 7.61
N LEU A 47 -15.76 23.74 7.02
CA LEU A 47 -16.30 25.04 7.39
C LEU A 47 -16.90 25.03 8.80
N VAL A 48 -17.66 23.99 9.13
CA VAL A 48 -18.24 23.78 10.46
C VAL A 48 -17.14 23.65 11.53
N GLN A 49 -16.06 22.94 11.20
CA GLN A 49 -14.89 22.81 12.07
C GLN A 49 -14.15 24.14 12.22
N TYR A 50 -13.95 24.89 11.13
CA TYR A 50 -13.30 26.21 11.14
C TYR A 50 -14.07 27.22 11.99
N LYS A 51 -15.40 27.25 11.84
CA LYS A 51 -16.29 28.12 12.62
C LYS A 51 -16.53 27.62 14.05
N LYS A 52 -15.96 26.46 14.44
CA LYS A 52 -16.12 25.83 15.75
C LYS A 52 -17.59 25.74 16.19
N VAL A 53 -18.48 25.42 15.25
CA VAL A 53 -19.93 25.36 15.50
C VAL A 53 -20.25 24.28 16.54
N PHE A 54 -19.54 23.15 16.48
CA PHE A 54 -19.64 22.07 17.46
C PHE A 54 -18.48 22.12 18.45
N GLN A 55 -18.80 21.94 19.73
CA GLN A 55 -17.78 21.92 20.78
C GLN A 55 -17.11 20.55 20.90
N SER A 56 -17.81 19.47 20.52
CA SER A 56 -17.29 18.11 20.55
C SER A 56 -16.86 17.60 19.17
N GLU A 57 -15.69 16.98 19.09
CA GLU A 57 -15.22 16.25 17.89
C GLU A 57 -16.18 15.11 17.49
N ARG A 58 -16.89 14.53 18.46
CA ARG A 58 -17.87 13.46 18.21
C ARG A 58 -19.11 13.98 17.48
N SER A 59 -19.54 15.20 17.78
CA SER A 59 -20.67 15.84 17.11
C SER A 59 -20.38 16.11 15.64
N LEU A 60 -19.12 16.45 15.30
CA LEU A 60 -18.70 16.63 13.91
C LEU A 60 -18.82 15.33 13.09
N LEU A 61 -18.49 14.18 13.68
CA LEU A 61 -18.65 12.88 13.05
C LEU A 61 -20.12 12.55 12.80
N PHE A 62 -20.98 12.66 13.82
CA PHE A 62 -22.41 12.41 13.65
C PHE A 62 -23.07 13.40 12.70
N PHE A 63 -22.57 14.63 12.64
CA PHE A 63 -22.99 15.61 11.65
C PHE A 63 -22.67 15.16 10.23
N SER A 64 -21.44 14.65 9.97
CA SER A 64 -21.10 14.11 8.65
C SER A 64 -21.99 12.93 8.23
N PHE A 65 -22.31 12.03 9.16
CA PHE A 65 -23.24 10.92 8.89
C PHE A 65 -24.67 11.39 8.66
N GLY A 66 -25.13 12.37 9.44
CA GLY A 66 -26.45 12.99 9.26
C GLY A 66 -26.60 13.64 7.89
N VAL A 67 -25.62 14.46 7.48
CA VAL A 67 -25.65 15.15 6.19
C VAL A 67 -25.57 14.15 5.03
N TYR A 68 -24.75 13.11 5.13
CA TYR A 68 -24.72 12.03 4.12
C TYR A 68 -26.05 11.27 4.04
N ALA A 69 -26.68 10.96 5.19
CA ALA A 69 -27.99 10.30 5.22
C ALA A 69 -29.09 11.18 4.59
N VAL A 70 -29.06 12.50 4.81
CA VAL A 70 -29.97 13.46 4.15
C VAL A 70 -29.79 13.42 2.62
N PHE A 71 -28.55 13.48 2.13
CA PHE A 71 -28.30 13.38 0.69
C PHE A 71 -28.80 12.06 0.12
N ARG A 72 -28.46 10.94 0.77
CA ARG A 72 -28.88 9.62 0.31
C ARG A 72 -30.41 9.46 0.31
N PHE A 73 -31.09 10.10 1.26
CA PHE A 73 -32.56 10.12 1.32
C PHE A 73 -33.16 10.80 0.07
N PHE A 74 -32.61 11.95 -0.33
CA PHE A 74 -33.06 12.67 -1.53
C PHE A 74 -32.67 11.96 -2.83
N GLU A 75 -31.47 11.40 -2.89
CA GLU A 75 -31.00 10.63 -4.05
C GLU A 75 -31.90 9.41 -4.33
N GLU A 76 -32.44 8.79 -3.29
CA GLU A 76 -33.32 7.62 -3.40
C GLU A 76 -34.69 7.95 -4.05
N PHE A 77 -35.09 9.22 -4.10
CA PHE A 77 -36.24 9.67 -4.92
C PHE A 77 -35.93 9.72 -6.41
N ILE A 78 -34.67 9.97 -6.76
CA ILE A 78 -34.21 10.05 -8.16
C ILE A 78 -33.88 8.65 -8.68
N ARG A 79 -33.46 7.75 -7.79
CA ARG A 79 -33.15 6.36 -8.12
C ARG A 79 -34.43 5.57 -8.31
N ASP A 80 -34.53 4.76 -9.35
CA ASP A 80 -35.69 3.88 -9.56
C ASP A 80 -35.58 2.55 -8.80
N GLY A 81 -36.74 1.98 -8.48
CA GLY A 81 -36.87 0.66 -7.84
C GLY A 81 -36.87 0.66 -6.30
N GLY A 82 -37.30 -0.46 -5.72
CA GLY A 82 -37.36 -0.70 -4.28
C GLY A 82 -38.78 -0.93 -3.76
N HIS A 83 -38.88 -1.65 -2.63
CA HIS A 83 -40.16 -1.84 -1.96
C HIS A 83 -40.60 -0.56 -1.26
N GLU A 84 -41.86 -0.18 -1.48
CA GLU A 84 -42.49 0.98 -0.86
C GLU A 84 -43.33 0.55 0.34
N ALA A 85 -43.27 1.36 1.40
CA ALA A 85 -44.12 1.27 2.57
C ALA A 85 -44.49 2.70 3.00
N PHE A 86 -45.77 2.97 3.24
CA PHE A 86 -46.26 4.31 3.63
C PHE A 86 -45.92 5.43 2.62
N GLY A 87 -45.88 5.13 1.32
CA GLY A 87 -45.58 6.11 0.27
C GLY A 87 -44.11 6.54 0.21
N LEU A 88 -43.23 5.87 0.94
CA LEU A 88 -41.77 6.03 0.87
C LEU A 88 -41.14 4.67 0.65
N LYS A 89 -39.94 4.64 0.08
CA LYS A 89 -39.16 3.40 0.01
C LYS A 89 -38.73 2.97 1.41
N VAL A 90 -38.66 1.67 1.67
CA VAL A 90 -38.19 1.14 2.96
C VAL A 90 -36.81 1.72 3.34
N VAL A 91 -35.93 1.89 2.34
CA VAL A 91 -34.61 2.51 2.51
C VAL A 91 -34.74 3.97 2.96
N GLN A 92 -35.68 4.73 2.41
CA GLN A 92 -35.94 6.12 2.82
C GLN A 92 -36.46 6.22 4.26
N LEU A 93 -37.31 5.28 4.69
CA LEU A 93 -37.77 5.22 6.09
C LEU A 93 -36.61 4.95 7.06
N ILE A 94 -35.70 4.04 6.71
CA ILE A 94 -34.49 3.77 7.50
C ILE A 94 -33.61 5.01 7.56
N LEU A 95 -33.37 5.67 6.42
CA LEU A 95 -32.57 6.89 6.35
C LEU A 95 -33.19 8.03 7.17
N LEU A 96 -34.51 8.18 7.16
CA LEU A 96 -35.22 9.14 8.00
C LEU A 96 -34.99 8.86 9.48
N GLY A 97 -35.08 7.60 9.91
CA GLY A 97 -34.75 7.18 11.27
C GLY A 97 -33.31 7.50 11.67
N LEU A 98 -32.35 7.29 10.75
CA LEU A 98 -30.94 7.62 10.98
C LEU A 98 -30.70 9.14 11.09
N ILE A 99 -31.36 9.94 10.26
CA ILE A 99 -31.28 11.42 10.34
C ILE A 99 -31.75 11.91 11.71
N LEU A 100 -32.90 11.41 12.19
CA LEU A 100 -33.44 11.75 13.50
C LEU A 100 -32.50 11.27 14.63
N LEU A 101 -31.97 10.04 14.53
CA LEU A 101 -31.03 9.49 15.48
C LEU A 101 -29.76 10.33 15.59
N PHE A 102 -29.11 10.64 14.47
CA PHE A 102 -27.87 11.42 14.48
C PHE A 102 -28.09 12.85 14.98
N THR A 103 -29.20 13.48 14.59
CA THR A 103 -29.56 14.81 15.11
C THR A 103 -29.77 14.77 16.63
N GLY A 104 -30.49 13.76 17.13
CA GLY A 104 -30.70 13.56 18.57
C GLY A 104 -29.41 13.27 19.34
N LEU A 105 -28.49 12.49 18.76
CA LEU A 105 -27.17 12.22 19.33
C LEU A 105 -26.31 13.47 19.40
N ILE A 106 -26.27 14.29 18.33
CA ILE A 106 -25.57 15.58 18.33
C ILE A 106 -26.12 16.47 19.44
N TYR A 107 -27.45 16.62 19.52
CA TYR A 107 -28.09 17.42 20.57
C TYR A 107 -27.73 16.93 21.98
N ARG A 108 -27.79 15.61 22.21
CA ARG A 108 -27.43 15.02 23.52
C ARG A 108 -25.96 15.24 23.87
N ILE A 109 -25.06 15.06 22.90
CA ILE A 109 -23.61 15.21 23.09
C ILE A 109 -23.26 16.66 23.39
N GLU A 110 -23.77 17.61 22.60
CA GLU A 110 -23.51 19.03 22.81
C GLU A 110 -24.12 19.52 24.14
N ARG A 111 -25.30 19.03 24.52
CA ARG A 111 -25.92 19.37 25.81
C ARG A 111 -25.20 18.77 27.01
N SER A 112 -24.60 17.60 26.85
CA SER A 112 -23.83 16.91 27.90
C SER A 112 -22.35 17.30 27.89
N TYR A 113 -21.95 18.23 27.03
CA TYR A 113 -20.56 18.66 26.90
C TYR A 113 -20.19 19.59 28.07
N ASN A 114 -19.82 18.98 29.19
CA ASN A 114 -19.03 19.67 30.21
C ASN A 114 -17.57 19.64 29.76
N ARG A 115 -16.86 20.78 29.84
CA ARG A 115 -15.40 20.85 29.67
C ARG A 115 -14.71 20.17 30.85
N VAL A 116 -14.86 18.86 30.96
CA VAL A 116 -13.93 18.05 31.74
C VAL A 116 -12.77 17.80 30.77
N ALA A 117 -11.62 18.41 31.06
CA ALA A 117 -10.38 18.04 30.41
C ALA A 117 -10.20 16.54 30.66
N PHE A 118 -10.55 15.72 29.67
CA PHE A 118 -10.27 14.30 29.72
C PHE A 118 -8.76 14.20 29.53
N GLU A 119 -8.02 14.18 30.64
CA GLU A 119 -6.65 13.69 30.65
C GLU A 119 -6.73 12.25 30.19
N MET A 120 -6.48 12.06 28.90
CA MET A 120 -6.43 10.73 28.35
C MET A 120 -5.19 10.05 28.93
N PRO A 121 -5.31 8.83 29.44
CA PRO A 121 -4.15 8.10 29.91
C PRO A 121 -3.15 8.04 28.76
N GLU A 122 -1.90 8.42 29.02
CA GLU A 122 -0.83 8.33 28.03
C GLU A 122 -0.79 6.91 27.49
N VAL A 123 -1.13 6.75 26.21
CA VAL A 123 -1.07 5.47 25.53
C VAL A 123 0.41 5.18 25.30
N ASN A 124 1.00 4.39 26.19
CA ASN A 124 2.38 3.94 26.03
C ASN A 124 2.45 2.95 24.86
N THR A 125 2.93 3.43 23.70
CA THR A 125 3.07 2.69 22.45
C THR A 125 3.90 1.41 22.63
N ALA A 126 4.90 1.43 23.52
CA ALA A 126 5.70 0.25 23.83
C ALA A 126 4.90 -0.82 24.60
N LYS A 127 3.95 -0.42 25.46
CA LYS A 127 3.04 -1.35 26.15
C LYS A 127 2.07 -1.99 25.15
N SER A 128 1.50 -1.22 24.22
CA SER A 128 0.62 -1.74 23.17
C SER A 128 1.35 -2.67 22.20
N LEU A 129 2.59 -2.35 21.82
CA LEU A 129 3.42 -3.22 20.98
C LEU A 129 3.72 -4.56 21.67
N LYS A 130 4.03 -4.55 22.97
CA LYS A 130 4.23 -5.79 23.77
C LYS A 130 2.99 -6.68 23.76
N VAL A 131 1.80 -6.09 23.88
CA VAL A 131 0.53 -6.84 23.85
C VAL A 131 0.26 -7.46 22.46
N VAL A 132 0.57 -6.74 21.38
CA VAL A 132 0.47 -7.27 20.00
C VAL A 132 1.42 -8.45 19.81
N ILE A 133 2.69 -8.30 20.20
CA ILE A 133 3.72 -9.34 20.05
C ILE A 133 3.35 -10.58 20.87
N LEU A 134 2.94 -10.39 22.13
CA LEU A 134 2.57 -11.49 23.02
C LEU A 134 1.37 -12.27 22.48
N ASN A 135 0.31 -11.60 22.02
CA ASN A 135 -0.85 -12.28 21.42
C ASN A 135 -0.49 -13.00 20.12
N THR A 136 0.34 -12.39 19.27
CA THR A 136 0.80 -13.03 18.04
C THR A 136 1.60 -14.31 18.35
N MET A 137 2.50 -14.24 19.33
CA MET A 137 3.30 -15.39 19.76
C MET A 137 2.42 -16.51 20.33
N LEU A 138 1.42 -16.17 21.14
CA LEU A 138 0.50 -17.11 21.77
C LEU A 138 -0.36 -17.85 20.72
N ILE A 139 -0.80 -17.14 19.68
CA ILE A 139 -1.50 -17.74 18.53
C ILE A 139 -0.58 -18.68 17.74
N VAL A 140 0.66 -18.27 17.46
CA VAL A 140 1.62 -19.08 16.67
C VAL A 140 2.04 -20.35 17.40
N VAL A 141 2.33 -20.26 18.71
CA VAL A 141 2.75 -21.42 19.52
C VAL A 141 1.57 -22.36 19.78
N GLY A 142 0.36 -21.82 19.93
CA GLY A 142 -0.83 -22.62 20.23
C GLY A 142 -1.62 -23.11 19.01
N LEU A 143 -1.08 -23.01 17.78
CA LEU A 143 -1.79 -23.42 16.56
C LEU A 143 -2.34 -24.87 16.61
N ASN A 144 -1.69 -25.75 17.36
CA ASN A 144 -2.10 -27.15 17.54
C ASN A 144 -2.92 -27.41 18.82
N LEU A 145 -3.03 -26.41 19.70
CA LEU A 145 -3.69 -26.50 21.01
C LEU A 145 -5.12 -25.92 20.98
N TYR A 146 -5.44 -25.09 19.98
CA TYR A 146 -6.73 -24.42 19.87
C TYR A 146 -7.67 -25.13 18.90
N SER A 147 -8.96 -25.15 19.25
CA SER A 147 -10.00 -25.53 18.31
C SER A 147 -10.08 -24.51 17.15
N PRO A 148 -10.60 -24.91 15.97
CA PRO A 148 -10.73 -24.00 14.84
C PRO A 148 -11.54 -22.73 15.14
N LEU A 149 -12.53 -22.82 16.04
CA LEU A 149 -13.37 -21.69 16.44
C LEU A 149 -12.64 -20.71 17.37
N GLU A 150 -11.84 -21.22 18.31
CA GLU A 150 -10.97 -20.40 19.18
C GLU A 150 -9.89 -19.67 18.36
N LEU A 151 -9.35 -20.31 17.32
CA LEU A 151 -8.42 -19.69 16.39
C LEU A 151 -9.04 -18.52 15.62
N VAL A 152 -10.30 -18.61 15.22
CA VAL A 152 -11.03 -17.50 14.56
C VAL A 152 -11.25 -16.36 15.55
N LEU A 153 -11.65 -16.64 16.79
CA LEU A 153 -11.82 -15.63 17.84
C LEU A 153 -10.51 -14.91 18.19
N LEU A 154 -9.41 -15.65 18.31
CA LEU A 154 -8.09 -15.09 18.59
C LEU A 154 -7.57 -14.24 17.42
N LYS A 155 -7.76 -14.68 16.17
CA LYS A 155 -7.38 -13.90 14.97
C LYS A 155 -8.20 -12.62 14.82
N THR A 156 -9.50 -12.67 15.12
CA THR A 156 -10.36 -11.47 15.08
C THR A 156 -10.02 -10.48 16.19
N LEU A 157 -9.73 -10.95 17.41
CA LEU A 157 -9.21 -10.11 18.49
C LEU A 157 -7.86 -9.48 18.13
N LEU A 158 -6.94 -10.25 17.54
CA LEU A 158 -5.65 -9.74 17.07
C LEU A 158 -5.83 -8.62 16.03
N LEU A 159 -6.78 -8.78 15.10
CA LEU A 159 -7.11 -7.74 14.12
C LEU A 159 -7.53 -6.44 14.81
N PHE A 160 -8.45 -6.49 15.78
CA PHE A 160 -8.88 -5.29 16.52
C PHE A 160 -7.73 -4.64 17.30
N ILE A 161 -6.83 -5.44 17.88
CA ILE A 161 -5.65 -4.93 18.59
C ILE A 161 -4.68 -4.24 17.61
N ILE A 162 -4.46 -4.81 16.42
CA ILE A 162 -3.63 -4.21 15.36
C ILE A 162 -4.25 -2.91 14.86
N VAL A 163 -5.56 -2.89 14.58
CA VAL A 163 -6.26 -1.66 14.18
C VAL A 163 -6.15 -0.59 15.27
N GLY A 164 -6.38 -0.94 16.54
CA GLY A 164 -6.22 -0.03 17.66
C GLY A 164 -4.79 0.51 17.79
N PHE A 165 -3.78 -0.33 17.56
CA PHE A 165 -2.38 0.07 17.56
C PHE A 165 -2.03 1.00 16.39
N ILE A 166 -2.54 0.73 15.18
CA ILE A 166 -2.39 1.61 14.02
C ILE A 166 -3.05 2.96 14.28
N VAL A 167 -4.27 2.98 14.84
CA VAL A 167 -4.97 4.22 15.21
C VAL A 167 -4.17 4.97 16.29
N ALA A 168 -3.61 4.29 17.28
CA ALA A 168 -2.76 4.90 18.30
C ALA A 168 -1.47 5.48 17.70
N LEU A 169 -0.82 4.77 16.77
CA LEU A 169 0.37 5.26 16.05
C LEU A 169 0.04 6.45 15.16
N ILE A 170 -1.09 6.41 14.45
CA ILE A 170 -1.58 7.54 13.65
C ILE A 170 -1.87 8.71 14.58
N ARG A 171 -2.49 8.46 15.73
CA ARG A 171 -2.79 9.54 16.67
C ARG A 171 -1.52 10.13 17.27
N GLU A 172 -0.59 9.33 17.76
CA GLU A 172 0.68 9.82 18.30
C GLU A 172 1.52 10.55 17.23
N SER A 173 1.50 10.05 15.99
CA SER A 173 2.24 10.65 14.87
C SER A 173 1.54 11.86 14.24
N PHE A 174 0.21 11.98 14.36
CA PHE A 174 -0.59 12.95 13.59
C PHE A 174 -1.59 13.80 14.42
N ALA A 175 -1.76 13.60 15.73
CA ALA A 175 -2.80 14.25 16.55
C ALA A 175 -2.74 15.78 16.57
N ASN A 176 -1.56 16.39 16.43
CA ASN A 176 -1.43 17.85 16.37
C ASN A 176 -1.41 18.43 14.95
N LYS A 177 -1.54 17.60 13.90
CA LYS A 177 -1.41 18.05 12.49
C LYS A 177 -2.63 17.79 11.60
N LEU A 178 -3.61 16.97 12.02
CA LEU A 178 -4.77 16.65 11.18
C LEU A 178 -5.70 17.84 10.91
N VAL A 179 -5.88 18.76 11.87
CA VAL A 179 -6.72 19.95 11.69
C VAL A 179 -6.13 20.94 10.67
N ARG A 180 -4.81 20.88 10.42
CA ARG A 180 -4.13 21.72 9.44
C ARG A 180 -3.90 21.03 8.10
N MET A 181 -4.15 19.72 7.98
CA MET A 181 -3.89 18.94 6.77
C MET A 181 -4.77 19.33 5.59
N PRO A 182 -6.09 19.59 5.71
CA PRO A 182 -6.88 20.05 4.56
C PRO A 182 -6.38 21.40 4.04
N VAL A 183 -6.02 22.32 4.94
CA VAL A 183 -5.44 23.63 4.60
C VAL A 183 -4.03 23.47 4.02
N LEU A 184 -3.20 22.57 4.56
CA LEU A 184 -1.86 22.25 4.03
C LEU A 184 -1.93 21.46 2.72
N MET A 185 -2.97 20.67 2.46
CA MET A 185 -3.17 19.93 1.21
C MET A 185 -3.75 20.85 0.13
N LEU A 186 -4.60 21.81 0.50
CA LEU A 186 -5.05 22.88 -0.40
C LEU A 186 -3.92 23.86 -0.70
N VAL A 187 -3.16 24.28 0.31
CA VAL A 187 -1.94 25.09 0.15
C VAL A 187 -0.86 24.29 -0.58
N ALA A 188 -0.72 22.98 -0.37
CA ALA A 188 0.18 22.14 -1.16
C ALA A 188 -0.31 22.00 -2.61
N ALA A 189 -1.60 21.82 -2.86
CA ALA A 189 -2.15 21.79 -4.22
C ALA A 189 -1.91 23.12 -4.96
N VAL A 190 -1.95 24.25 -4.25
CA VAL A 190 -1.63 25.58 -4.78
C VAL A 190 -0.11 25.82 -4.91
N LEU A 191 0.70 25.37 -3.95
CA LEU A 191 2.18 25.50 -3.95
C LEU A 191 2.87 24.52 -4.90
N PHE A 192 2.23 23.40 -5.25
CA PHE A 192 2.73 22.45 -6.26
C PHE A 192 2.34 22.85 -7.69
N MET A 193 1.67 23.98 -7.88
CA MET A 193 1.86 24.83 -9.06
C MET A 193 2.89 25.93 -8.72
N GLY A 194 4.17 25.57 -8.75
CA GLY A 194 5.26 26.54 -8.81
C GLY A 194 5.98 26.84 -7.49
N GLN A 195 7.23 26.36 -7.46
CA GLN A 195 8.41 26.83 -6.72
C GLN A 195 8.82 26.13 -5.42
N THR A 196 10.13 25.91 -5.41
CA THR A 196 10.97 25.19 -4.46
C THR A 196 11.32 26.02 -3.23
N THR A 197 11.04 25.52 -2.04
CA THR A 197 11.75 25.97 -0.83
C THR A 197 13.05 25.20 -0.67
N THR A 198 14.16 25.90 -0.90
CA THR A 198 15.52 25.50 -0.52
C THR A 198 15.67 25.63 0.99
N GLU A 199 15.54 24.51 1.69
CA GLU A 199 15.99 24.42 3.08
C GLU A 199 17.53 24.45 3.06
N GLN A 200 18.12 25.55 3.55
CA GLN A 200 19.56 25.66 3.77
C GLN A 200 19.97 24.69 4.88
N VAL A 201 20.25 23.45 4.49
CA VAL A 201 20.98 22.51 5.34
C VAL A 201 22.45 22.89 5.26
N ASN A 202 23.00 23.36 6.36
CA ASN A 202 24.43 23.66 6.51
C ASN A 202 25.28 22.51 5.95
N PRO A 203 26.21 22.77 5.01
CA PRO A 203 26.99 21.75 4.36
C PRO A 203 28.05 21.25 5.33
N VAL A 204 27.85 20.06 5.90
CA VAL A 204 28.99 19.28 6.37
C VAL A 204 29.41 18.37 5.22
N ASP A 205 30.31 18.92 4.41
CA ASP A 205 30.93 18.40 3.20
C ASP A 205 31.78 17.14 3.43
N THR A 206 31.13 16.01 3.67
CA THR A 206 31.77 14.72 3.36
C THR A 206 30.79 13.89 2.53
N LEU A 207 31.07 13.81 1.22
CA LEU A 207 30.46 12.81 0.36
C LEU A 207 30.82 11.44 0.95
N LYS A 208 29.83 10.75 1.52
CA LYS A 208 30.05 9.48 2.25
C LYS A 208 29.90 8.31 1.30
N THR A 209 30.97 7.63 0.97
CA THR A 209 30.88 6.32 0.30
C THR A 209 30.49 5.26 1.33
N PHE A 210 29.68 4.29 0.91
CA PHE A 210 29.31 3.18 1.78
C PHE A 210 29.17 1.88 0.97
N PHE A 211 29.43 0.78 1.65
CA PHE A 211 29.26 -0.56 1.14
C PHE A 211 28.00 -1.17 1.76
N THR A 212 27.14 -1.77 0.96
CA THR A 212 25.91 -2.40 1.43
C THR A 212 26.02 -3.90 1.25
N VAL A 213 25.85 -4.65 2.34
CA VAL A 213 25.68 -6.10 2.31
C VAL A 213 24.21 -6.40 2.46
N SER A 214 23.68 -7.25 1.60
CA SER A 214 22.26 -7.61 1.57
C SER A 214 22.12 -9.11 1.71
N GLY A 215 21.10 -9.55 2.44
CA GLY A 215 20.74 -10.96 2.56
C GLY A 215 19.24 -11.10 2.57
N GLY A 216 18.71 -12.12 1.91
CA GLY A 216 17.28 -12.35 1.91
C GLY A 216 16.89 -13.78 1.59
N ALA A 217 15.62 -14.07 1.87
CA ALA A 217 14.98 -15.31 1.50
C ALA A 217 13.60 -14.99 0.89
N ALA A 218 13.15 -15.87 -0.01
CA ALA A 218 11.86 -15.78 -0.66
C ALA A 218 11.23 -17.17 -0.77
N GLN A 219 9.91 -17.21 -0.71
CA GLN A 219 9.14 -18.38 -1.07
C GLN A 219 7.90 -17.93 -1.82
N GLY A 220 7.45 -18.74 -2.76
CA GLY A 220 6.26 -18.39 -3.53
C GLY A 220 5.82 -19.49 -4.45
N LYS A 221 4.76 -19.16 -5.19
CA LYS A 221 4.15 -19.98 -6.20
C LYS A 221 3.89 -19.10 -7.42
N TYR A 222 4.35 -19.52 -8.58
CA TYR A 222 4.11 -18.83 -9.84
C TYR A 222 3.63 -19.81 -10.91
N THR A 223 2.89 -19.31 -11.89
CA THR A 223 2.42 -20.07 -13.04
C THR A 223 3.20 -19.59 -14.26
N GLU A 224 3.87 -20.52 -14.94
CA GLU A 224 4.52 -20.22 -16.22
C GLU A 224 3.47 -19.93 -17.30
N ILE A 225 3.89 -19.27 -18.37
CA ILE A 225 3.05 -18.99 -19.55
C ILE A 225 2.42 -20.29 -20.10
N CYS A 226 3.10 -21.43 -19.95
CA CYS A 226 2.63 -22.75 -20.36
C CYS A 226 1.65 -23.42 -19.36
N GLY A 227 1.20 -22.71 -18.31
CA GLY A 227 0.17 -23.15 -17.36
C GLY A 227 0.65 -24.02 -16.20
N SER A 228 1.93 -24.43 -16.18
CA SER A 228 2.50 -25.17 -15.06
C SER A 228 2.70 -24.25 -13.87
N THR A 229 2.21 -24.66 -12.70
CA THR A 229 2.40 -23.91 -11.47
C THR A 229 3.54 -24.51 -10.66
N HIS A 230 4.49 -23.66 -10.25
CA HIS A 230 5.72 -24.05 -9.58
C HIS A 230 5.80 -23.41 -8.21
N ASN A 231 6.03 -24.24 -7.19
CA ASN A 231 6.44 -23.74 -5.88
C ASN A 231 7.96 -23.50 -5.94
N TYR A 232 8.41 -22.39 -5.36
CA TYR A 232 9.84 -22.14 -5.26
C TYR A 232 10.21 -21.58 -3.89
N THR A 233 11.45 -21.87 -3.52
CA THR A 233 12.12 -21.26 -2.37
C THR A 233 13.44 -20.69 -2.87
N GLY A 234 13.84 -19.56 -2.32
CA GLY A 234 15.02 -18.81 -2.75
C GLY A 234 15.72 -18.20 -1.58
N SER A 235 17.04 -18.11 -1.67
CA SER A 235 17.85 -17.31 -0.76
C SER A 235 18.96 -16.64 -1.53
N GLY A 236 19.43 -15.49 -1.05
CA GLY A 236 20.48 -14.78 -1.76
C GLY A 236 21.26 -13.82 -0.89
N LEU A 237 22.44 -13.47 -1.38
CA LEU A 237 23.34 -12.48 -0.82
C LEU A 237 23.66 -11.44 -1.89
N GLY A 238 23.80 -10.18 -1.48
CA GLY A 238 24.12 -9.08 -2.38
C GLY A 238 25.18 -8.18 -1.78
N ALA A 239 26.02 -7.63 -2.63
CA ALA A 239 27.02 -6.64 -2.27
C ALA A 239 26.91 -5.44 -3.21
N ARG A 240 26.89 -4.23 -2.65
CA ARG A 240 26.75 -2.99 -3.42
C ARG A 240 27.67 -1.92 -2.89
N TYR A 241 28.47 -1.35 -3.77
CA TYR A 241 29.21 -0.12 -3.49
C TYR A 241 28.39 1.09 -3.94
N THR A 242 28.26 2.09 -3.06
CA THR A 242 27.54 3.35 -3.36
C THR A 242 28.45 4.55 -3.15
N GLY A 243 28.56 5.39 -4.18
CA GLY A 243 29.29 6.65 -4.15
C GLY A 243 28.38 7.82 -4.51
N TYR A 244 28.48 8.93 -3.78
CA TYR A 244 27.75 10.15 -4.10
C TYR A 244 28.50 10.91 -5.20
N LEU A 245 27.81 11.20 -6.31
CA LEU A 245 28.31 12.10 -7.35
C LEU A 245 28.19 13.55 -6.90
N ASN A 246 27.07 13.89 -6.25
CA ASN A 246 26.80 15.18 -5.64
C ASN A 246 25.78 15.02 -4.49
N LYS A 247 25.23 16.11 -3.96
CA LYS A 247 24.27 16.09 -2.84
C LYS A 247 22.94 15.42 -3.17
N ASP A 248 22.57 15.37 -4.44
CA ASP A 248 21.26 14.91 -4.92
C ASP A 248 21.36 13.69 -5.84
N ALA A 249 22.55 13.18 -6.12
CA ALA A 249 22.80 12.05 -7.01
C ALA A 249 23.89 11.12 -6.47
N MET A 250 23.61 9.83 -6.53
CA MET A 250 24.54 8.76 -6.21
C MET A 250 24.60 7.75 -7.35
N MET A 251 25.79 7.18 -7.54
CA MET A 251 26.05 6.06 -8.42
C MET A 251 26.32 4.84 -7.56
N TYR A 252 25.79 3.69 -7.96
CA TYR A 252 26.05 2.44 -7.29
C TYR A 252 26.31 1.33 -8.29
N GLY A 253 27.17 0.40 -7.88
CA GLY A 253 27.48 -0.82 -8.61
C GLY A 253 27.50 -1.98 -7.64
N GLY A 254 26.96 -3.11 -8.06
CA GLY A 254 26.84 -4.25 -7.17
C GLY A 254 26.67 -5.56 -7.90
N VAL A 255 26.60 -6.59 -7.10
CA VAL A 255 26.41 -7.97 -7.51
C VAL A 255 25.43 -8.60 -6.55
N ASN A 256 24.42 -9.27 -7.07
CA ASN A 256 23.58 -10.16 -6.30
C ASN A 256 23.87 -11.60 -6.71
N TYR A 257 23.85 -12.51 -5.74
CA TYR A 257 23.87 -13.94 -5.95
C TYR A 257 22.65 -14.52 -5.25
N TYR A 258 21.87 -15.35 -5.95
CA TYR A 258 20.75 -16.05 -5.32
C TYR A 258 20.64 -17.49 -5.81
N TYR A 259 20.34 -18.36 -4.86
CA TYR A 259 20.07 -19.78 -5.05
C TYR A 259 18.55 -19.98 -5.00
N LEU A 260 18.00 -20.59 -6.05
CA LEU A 260 16.59 -20.88 -6.18
C LEU A 260 16.37 -22.36 -6.35
N GLN A 261 15.38 -22.86 -5.63
CA GLN A 261 14.95 -24.24 -5.66
C GLN A 261 13.49 -24.26 -6.10
N LYS A 262 13.24 -24.80 -7.30
CA LYS A 262 11.93 -24.93 -7.93
C LYS A 262 11.45 -26.37 -7.77
N HIS A 263 10.27 -26.53 -7.19
CA HIS A 263 9.59 -27.82 -7.04
C HIS A 263 8.55 -27.96 -8.13
N PHE A 264 8.81 -28.91 -9.04
CA PHE A 264 7.87 -29.26 -10.10
C PHE A 264 6.99 -30.41 -9.63
N GLU A 265 5.72 -30.12 -9.34
CA GLU A 265 4.68 -31.13 -9.12
C GLU A 265 3.99 -31.43 -10.46
N SER A 266 4.46 -32.48 -11.15
CA SER A 266 3.69 -33.10 -12.22
C SER A 266 3.12 -34.42 -11.73
N ARG A 267 1.93 -34.80 -12.24
CA ARG A 267 1.23 -36.05 -11.91
C ARG A 267 2.10 -37.31 -12.04
N LEU A 268 3.22 -37.23 -12.78
CA LEU A 268 4.05 -38.38 -13.12
C LEU A 268 5.48 -38.31 -12.56
N ASN A 269 5.98 -37.16 -12.08
CA ASN A 269 7.34 -37.05 -11.53
C ASN A 269 7.53 -35.77 -10.72
N ASN A 270 8.04 -35.90 -9.50
CA ASN A 270 8.55 -34.78 -8.70
C ASN A 270 10.01 -34.54 -9.06
N LYS A 271 10.28 -33.52 -9.87
CA LYS A 271 11.65 -33.08 -10.17
C LYS A 271 11.98 -31.81 -9.39
N LEU A 272 13.17 -31.81 -8.80
CA LEU A 272 13.72 -30.67 -8.10
C LEU A 272 14.76 -29.99 -8.99
N TYR A 273 14.53 -28.72 -9.32
CA TYR A 273 15.48 -27.92 -10.06
C TYR A 273 16.11 -26.90 -9.13
N SER A 274 17.43 -26.74 -9.22
CA SER A 274 18.14 -25.72 -8.45
C SER A 274 18.96 -24.84 -9.38
N THR A 275 18.67 -23.55 -9.37
CA THR A 275 19.34 -22.57 -10.23
C THR A 275 20.10 -21.59 -9.36
N ASN A 276 21.34 -21.33 -9.74
CA ASN A 276 22.17 -20.29 -9.14
C ASN A 276 22.21 -19.13 -10.11
N VAL A 277 21.85 -17.94 -9.64
CA VAL A 277 21.81 -16.75 -10.47
C VAL A 277 22.75 -15.70 -9.91
N PHE A 278 23.56 -15.14 -10.81
CA PHE A 278 24.50 -14.07 -10.53
C PHE A 278 24.11 -12.84 -11.33
N THR A 279 23.85 -11.73 -10.64
CA THR A 279 23.30 -10.51 -11.23
C THR A 279 24.21 -9.33 -10.92
N PRO A 280 25.22 -9.04 -11.75
CA PRO A 280 25.91 -7.76 -11.72
C PRO A 280 24.96 -6.65 -12.20
N TYR A 281 25.04 -5.49 -11.55
CA TYR A 281 24.25 -4.32 -11.93
C TYR A 281 24.96 -3.01 -11.61
N ILE A 282 24.56 -1.98 -12.34
CA ILE A 282 24.97 -0.60 -12.15
C ILE A 282 23.73 0.29 -12.14
N GLY A 283 23.76 1.35 -11.36
CA GLY A 283 22.66 2.29 -11.32
C GLY A 283 23.06 3.70 -10.90
N LEU A 284 22.17 4.61 -11.24
CA LEU A 284 22.23 6.03 -10.92
C LEU A 284 20.92 6.36 -10.19
N ASP A 285 21.02 6.87 -8.97
CA ASP A 285 19.88 7.33 -8.18
C ASP A 285 20.05 8.82 -7.88
N SER A 286 19.20 9.63 -8.51
CA SER A 286 19.07 11.06 -8.23
C SER A 286 17.81 11.33 -7.41
N LYS A 287 17.62 12.58 -6.96
CA LYS A 287 16.43 12.99 -6.20
C LYS A 287 15.09 12.65 -6.88
N TYR A 288 15.03 12.67 -8.22
CA TYR A 288 13.77 12.49 -8.99
C TYR A 288 13.82 11.38 -10.03
N LEU A 289 14.99 10.85 -10.34
CA LEU A 289 15.17 9.81 -11.35
C LEU A 289 16.11 8.74 -10.80
N GLU A 290 15.70 7.48 -10.91
CA GLU A 290 16.59 6.33 -10.70
C GLU A 290 16.58 5.48 -11.94
N MET A 291 17.75 5.00 -12.34
CA MET A 291 17.91 4.05 -13.43
C MET A 291 18.91 2.99 -13.00
N MET A 292 18.58 1.73 -13.25
CA MET A 292 19.44 0.59 -13.00
C MET A 292 19.40 -0.34 -14.21
N ALA A 293 20.58 -0.85 -14.58
CA ALA A 293 20.72 -1.92 -15.55
C ALA A 293 21.63 -3.01 -14.99
N GLY A 294 21.29 -4.25 -15.27
CA GLY A 294 22.05 -5.44 -14.93
C GLY A 294 21.71 -6.58 -15.87
N PHE A 295 22.29 -7.74 -15.65
CA PHE A 295 22.01 -8.94 -16.43
C PHE A 295 22.11 -10.14 -15.52
N ASN A 296 21.26 -11.14 -15.73
CA ASN A 296 21.22 -12.35 -14.91
C ASN A 296 22.01 -13.47 -15.60
N ILE A 297 23.04 -14.00 -14.94
CA ILE A 297 23.75 -15.20 -15.36
C ILE A 297 23.25 -16.35 -14.51
N ALA A 298 22.45 -17.24 -15.09
CA ALA A 298 21.93 -18.42 -14.43
C ALA A 298 22.74 -19.67 -14.78
N TYR A 299 23.01 -20.50 -13.76
CA TYR A 299 23.72 -21.78 -13.89
C TYR A 299 23.01 -22.87 -13.09
N ASP A 300 22.75 -24.00 -13.74
CA ASP A 300 22.22 -25.22 -13.12
C ASP A 300 23.35 -26.23 -12.88
N PHE A 301 23.72 -26.43 -11.62
CA PHE A 301 24.79 -27.36 -11.24
C PHE A 301 24.39 -28.83 -11.39
N ASN A 302 23.09 -29.14 -11.41
CA ASN A 302 22.61 -30.52 -11.47
C ASN A 302 22.62 -31.06 -12.89
N ASN A 303 22.67 -30.18 -13.89
CA ASN A 303 22.66 -30.57 -15.30
C ASN A 303 23.71 -29.79 -16.10
N PRO A 304 25.01 -30.08 -15.89
CA PRO A 304 26.10 -29.33 -16.53
C PRO A 304 26.10 -29.43 -18.06
N THR A 305 25.42 -30.43 -18.63
CA THR A 305 25.30 -30.64 -20.08
C THR A 305 24.32 -29.69 -20.76
N THR A 306 23.36 -29.09 -20.04
CA THR A 306 22.44 -28.10 -20.63
C THR A 306 23.04 -26.69 -20.72
N GLY A 307 24.28 -26.49 -20.29
CA GLY A 307 24.98 -25.21 -20.43
C GLY A 307 24.26 -24.06 -19.73
N LEU A 308 24.76 -22.83 -19.93
CA LEU A 308 24.05 -21.62 -19.51
C LEU A 308 22.61 -21.70 -20.01
N THR A 309 21.63 -21.58 -19.11
CA THR A 309 20.22 -21.54 -19.52
C THR A 309 20.06 -20.38 -20.52
N GLU A 310 19.50 -20.66 -21.70
CA GLU A 310 19.51 -19.78 -22.88
C GLU A 310 18.94 -18.37 -22.65
N GLU A 311 18.24 -18.13 -21.55
CA GLU A 311 17.73 -16.83 -21.20
C GLU A 311 18.57 -16.21 -20.08
N GLN A 312 19.45 -15.28 -20.46
CA GLN A 312 20.13 -14.36 -19.54
C GLN A 312 19.39 -13.02 -19.55
N PRO A 313 18.27 -12.90 -18.82
CA PRO A 313 17.44 -11.71 -18.91
C PRO A 313 18.18 -10.48 -18.41
N ILE A 314 18.02 -9.38 -19.16
CA ILE A 314 18.47 -8.06 -18.75
C ILE A 314 17.59 -7.60 -17.58
N SER A 315 18.22 -7.19 -16.49
CA SER A 315 17.55 -6.57 -15.35
C SER A 315 17.50 -5.06 -15.56
N LEU A 316 16.31 -4.49 -15.68
CA LEU A 316 16.11 -3.05 -15.83
C LEU A 316 15.25 -2.54 -14.69
N TYR A 317 15.55 -1.35 -14.19
CA TYR A 317 14.67 -0.68 -13.25
C TYR A 317 14.75 0.84 -13.41
N GLY A 318 13.59 1.48 -13.35
CA GLY A 318 13.43 2.92 -13.47
C GLY A 318 12.51 3.45 -12.38
N ARG A 319 12.81 4.65 -11.86
CA ARG A 319 11.94 5.40 -10.95
C ARG A 319 11.81 6.84 -11.44
N LEU A 320 10.59 7.34 -11.45
CA LEU A 320 10.28 8.76 -11.67
C LEU A 320 9.59 9.34 -10.44
N GLY A 321 10.13 10.43 -9.92
CA GLY A 321 9.67 11.10 -8.70
C GLY A 321 10.60 10.87 -7.50
N SER A 322 10.25 11.52 -6.39
CA SER A 322 11.10 11.57 -5.20
C SER A 322 10.73 10.50 -4.18
N ARG A 323 11.73 9.72 -3.76
CA ARG A 323 11.62 8.73 -2.66
C ARG A 323 11.15 9.32 -1.32
N ARG A 324 11.18 10.65 -1.15
CA ARG A 324 10.75 11.32 0.09
C ARG A 324 9.29 11.77 0.08
N SER A 325 8.63 11.64 -1.06
CA SER A 325 7.24 12.05 -1.27
C SER A 325 6.56 10.95 -2.06
N PHE A 326 6.09 11.23 -3.27
CA PHE A 326 5.53 10.27 -4.21
C PHE A 326 6.52 9.97 -5.35
N PHE A 327 6.48 8.73 -5.83
CA PHE A 327 7.16 8.30 -7.05
C PHE A 327 6.41 7.16 -7.73
N ALA A 328 6.68 6.96 -9.03
CA ALA A 328 6.31 5.78 -9.79
C ALA A 328 7.59 5.01 -10.13
N ASP A 329 7.54 3.68 -10.13
CA ASP A 329 8.63 2.83 -10.55
C ASP A 329 8.17 1.71 -11.50
N ALA A 330 9.11 1.23 -12.30
CA ALA A 330 8.93 0.07 -13.16
C ALA A 330 10.22 -0.73 -13.17
N GLY A 331 10.10 -2.05 -13.11
CA GLY A 331 11.23 -2.98 -13.11
C GLY A 331 10.95 -4.19 -13.97
N ILE A 332 12.00 -4.68 -14.62
CA ILE A 332 12.03 -5.93 -15.36
C ILE A 332 13.16 -6.79 -14.77
N PHE A 333 12.89 -8.01 -14.34
CA PHE A 333 13.83 -8.96 -13.72
C PHE A 333 14.67 -8.33 -12.58
N ASN A 334 14.08 -7.47 -11.75
CA ASN A 334 14.75 -6.80 -10.62
C ASN A 334 14.23 -7.30 -9.25
N SER A 335 14.05 -8.60 -9.13
CA SER A 335 13.53 -9.25 -7.93
C SER A 335 14.65 -10.00 -7.21
N PHE A 336 15.48 -9.33 -6.42
CA PHE A 336 16.32 -10.06 -5.47
C PHE A 336 15.50 -10.46 -4.22
N PRO A 337 15.58 -11.66 -3.64
CA PRO A 337 16.29 -12.87 -4.08
C PRO A 337 15.34 -13.88 -4.78
N ALA A 338 14.43 -13.44 -5.63
CA ALA A 338 13.35 -14.26 -6.19
C ALA A 338 13.24 -14.12 -7.71
N ASP A 339 12.97 -15.20 -8.46
CA ASP A 339 12.83 -15.09 -9.93
C ASP A 339 11.62 -14.28 -10.41
N MET A 340 10.67 -13.99 -9.52
CA MET A 340 9.41 -13.35 -9.84
C MET A 340 9.17 -12.09 -8.97
N PRO A 341 8.33 -11.18 -9.47
CA PRO A 341 7.77 -11.11 -10.82
C PRO A 341 8.78 -10.61 -11.85
N ILE A 342 8.58 -10.99 -13.13
CA ILE A 342 9.41 -10.51 -14.23
C ILE A 342 9.18 -9.02 -14.43
N ILE A 343 7.94 -8.58 -14.59
CA ILE A 343 7.60 -7.16 -14.75
C ILE A 343 6.83 -6.69 -13.51
N ALA A 344 7.24 -5.55 -12.96
CA ALA A 344 6.52 -4.85 -11.91
C ALA A 344 6.42 -3.37 -12.25
N VAL A 345 5.23 -2.80 -12.07
CA VAL A 345 4.98 -1.36 -12.17
C VAL A 345 4.25 -0.93 -10.91
N GLY A 346 4.73 0.12 -10.25
CA GLY A 346 4.15 0.55 -9.00
C GLY A 346 4.30 2.03 -8.71
N PHE A 347 3.73 2.37 -7.58
CA PHE A 347 3.81 3.67 -6.96
C PHE A 347 4.37 3.52 -5.56
N GLY A 348 5.04 4.54 -5.08
CA GLY A 348 5.59 4.55 -3.74
C GLY A 348 5.41 5.88 -3.05
N VAL A 349 5.21 5.80 -1.73
CA VAL A 349 5.21 6.94 -0.84
C VAL A 349 6.29 6.76 0.19
N GLY A 350 7.14 7.77 0.37
CA GLY A 350 8.20 7.75 1.37
C GLY A 350 8.11 8.87 2.39
N THR A 351 8.84 8.68 3.48
CA THR A 351 8.87 9.60 4.62
C THR A 351 10.18 10.38 4.66
N LYS A 352 10.12 11.68 4.96
CA LYS A 352 11.31 12.54 5.08
C LYS A 352 12.25 12.11 6.23
N LYS A 353 11.70 11.63 7.35
CA LYS A 353 12.43 11.55 8.64
C LYS A 353 13.33 10.31 8.77
N TYR A 354 13.05 9.23 8.05
CA TYR A 354 13.85 7.98 8.14
C TYR A 354 14.10 7.29 6.80
N GLY A 355 13.59 7.83 5.69
CA GLY A 355 13.71 7.17 4.39
C GLY A 355 12.97 5.84 4.33
N THR A 356 11.98 5.64 5.21
CA THR A 356 11.02 4.53 5.12
C THR A 356 10.12 4.82 3.92
N ILE A 357 9.94 3.81 3.07
CA ILE A 357 9.17 3.89 1.84
C ILE A 357 8.14 2.76 1.86
N ALA A 358 6.93 3.00 1.40
CA ALA A 358 5.96 1.96 1.10
C ALA A 358 5.73 1.96 -0.42
N ARG A 359 5.97 0.83 -1.08
CA ARG A 359 5.67 0.64 -2.50
C ARG A 359 4.49 -0.30 -2.64
N PHE A 360 3.62 0.01 -3.58
CA PHE A 360 2.50 -0.84 -3.96
C PHE A 360 2.30 -0.74 -5.47
N GLY A 361 1.89 -1.83 -6.10
CA GLY A 361 1.75 -1.84 -7.55
C GLY A 361 1.17 -3.13 -8.08
N LEU A 362 1.31 -3.28 -9.39
CA LEU A 362 0.93 -4.46 -10.15
C LEU A 362 2.19 -5.12 -10.69
N SER A 363 2.16 -6.44 -10.73
CA SER A 363 3.14 -7.27 -11.38
C SER A 363 2.43 -8.40 -12.11
N GLU A 364 3.20 -9.19 -12.85
CA GLU A 364 2.67 -10.41 -13.47
C GLU A 364 2.09 -11.39 -12.46
N SER A 365 2.54 -11.33 -11.20
CA SER A 365 2.02 -12.15 -10.11
C SER A 365 0.83 -11.51 -9.37
N GLY A 366 0.32 -10.36 -9.85
CA GLY A 366 -0.82 -9.65 -9.26
C GLY A 366 -0.42 -8.38 -8.51
N PHE A 367 -1.10 -8.08 -7.40
CA PHE A 367 -0.78 -6.93 -6.59
C PHE A 367 0.49 -7.18 -5.78
N TYR A 368 1.29 -6.15 -5.56
CA TYR A 368 2.42 -6.25 -4.64
C TYR A 368 2.48 -5.12 -3.64
N LEU A 369 3.06 -5.43 -2.49
CA LEU A 369 3.36 -4.52 -1.41
C LEU A 369 4.80 -4.76 -0.97
N ASN A 370 5.60 -3.70 -1.00
CA ASN A 370 7.02 -3.74 -0.65
C ASN A 370 7.37 -2.52 0.22
N PRO A 371 7.21 -2.61 1.55
CA PRO A 371 7.67 -1.57 2.46
C PRO A 371 9.18 -1.70 2.71
N PHE A 372 9.89 -0.60 2.56
CA PHE A 372 11.28 -0.43 2.91
C PHE A 372 11.37 0.22 4.31
N ILE A 373 11.61 -0.59 5.33
CA ILE A 373 11.59 -0.17 6.74
C ILE A 373 13.02 0.04 7.23
N ARG A 374 13.41 1.29 7.44
CA ARG A 374 14.72 1.62 7.99
C ARG A 374 14.69 1.53 9.51
N LEU A 375 15.33 0.53 10.10
CA LEU A 375 15.42 0.36 11.56
C LEU A 375 16.38 1.36 12.19
N ASN A 376 17.54 1.58 11.56
CA ASN A 376 18.53 2.57 11.97
C ASN A 376 19.31 3.08 10.75
N LYS A 377 20.35 3.90 10.93
CA LYS A 377 21.14 4.46 9.82
C LYS A 377 21.77 3.37 8.91
N ASN A 378 22.03 2.20 9.46
CA ASN A 378 22.79 1.14 8.81
C ASN A 378 21.89 -0.03 8.37
N VAL A 379 20.80 -0.30 9.06
CA VAL A 379 19.98 -1.51 8.86
C VAL A 379 18.64 -1.15 8.27
N VAL A 380 18.31 -1.82 7.17
CA VAL A 380 17.00 -1.76 6.51
C VAL A 380 16.44 -3.17 6.42
N ILE A 381 15.15 -3.30 6.68
CA ILE A 381 14.37 -4.50 6.41
C ILE A 381 13.37 -4.18 5.31
N GLU A 382 13.23 -5.08 4.35
CA GLU A 382 12.34 -4.92 3.21
C GLU A 382 11.57 -6.23 2.98
N PRO A 383 10.42 -6.42 3.65
CA PRO A 383 9.51 -7.50 3.30
C PRO A 383 8.83 -7.18 1.97
N ILE A 384 8.55 -8.22 1.20
CA ILE A 384 7.91 -8.12 -0.11
C ILE A 384 6.79 -9.15 -0.14
N ILE A 385 5.60 -8.72 -0.54
CA ILE A 385 4.43 -9.58 -0.69
C ILE A 385 3.87 -9.35 -2.09
N TYR A 386 3.76 -10.41 -2.87
CA TYR A 386 3.00 -10.46 -4.11
C TYR A 386 1.78 -11.35 -3.90
N TYR A 387 0.63 -10.93 -4.41
CA TYR A 387 -0.63 -11.64 -4.31
C TYR A 387 -1.50 -11.37 -5.53
N GLY A 388 -1.78 -12.42 -6.31
CA GLY A 388 -2.66 -12.36 -7.47
C GLY A 388 -3.88 -13.25 -7.26
N ASP A 389 -3.67 -14.55 -7.43
CA ASP A 389 -4.69 -15.60 -7.26
C ASP A 389 -4.22 -16.62 -6.21
N GLN A 390 -5.07 -17.59 -5.84
CA GLN A 390 -4.72 -18.68 -4.92
C GLN A 390 -3.45 -19.44 -5.32
N ASN A 391 -3.10 -19.40 -6.61
CA ASN A 391 -1.92 -20.05 -7.16
C ASN A 391 -0.73 -19.10 -7.40
N LEU A 392 -0.89 -17.80 -7.20
CA LEU A 392 0.12 -16.78 -7.51
C LEU A 392 0.37 -15.91 -6.28
N TYR A 393 1.38 -16.28 -5.50
CA TYR A 393 1.82 -15.48 -4.36
C TYR A 393 3.31 -15.59 -4.16
N GLN A 394 3.90 -14.59 -3.54
CA GLN A 394 5.29 -14.62 -3.12
C GLN A 394 5.46 -13.80 -1.86
N VAL A 395 6.23 -14.34 -0.93
CA VAL A 395 6.65 -13.64 0.28
C VAL A 395 8.17 -13.68 0.31
N ALA A 396 8.79 -12.51 0.39
CA ALA A 396 10.22 -12.38 0.57
C ALA A 396 10.55 -11.45 1.73
N LEU A 397 11.72 -11.67 2.31
CA LEU A 397 12.29 -10.79 3.32
C LEU A 397 13.72 -10.49 2.93
N ARG A 398 14.02 -9.20 2.75
CA ARG A 398 15.38 -8.70 2.54
C ARG A 398 15.85 -7.91 3.74
N THR A 399 17.15 -7.99 3.98
CA THR A 399 17.86 -7.17 4.94
C THR A 399 19.05 -6.51 4.26
N HIS A 400 19.29 -5.24 4.56
CA HIS A 400 20.42 -4.49 4.05
C HIS A 400 21.19 -3.87 5.21
N ILE A 401 22.52 -4.02 5.18
CA ILE A 401 23.45 -3.46 6.16
C ILE A 401 24.42 -2.53 5.42
N ASN A 402 24.29 -1.23 5.69
CA ASN A 402 25.17 -0.18 5.17
C ASN A 402 26.38 -0.01 6.10
N LEU A 403 27.56 -0.28 5.56
CA LEU A 403 28.87 -0.07 6.15
C LEU A 403 29.46 1.23 5.59
N TYR A 404 29.39 2.30 6.37
CA TYR A 404 29.94 3.60 6.00
C TYR A 404 31.47 3.56 6.04
N LEU A 405 32.10 3.84 4.90
CA LEU A 405 33.56 3.96 4.84
C LEU A 405 33.95 5.33 5.40
N LYS A 406 35.04 5.37 6.18
CA LYS A 406 35.59 6.66 6.63
C LYS A 406 35.93 7.48 5.38
N PRO A 407 35.54 8.76 5.34
CA PRO A 407 35.87 9.61 4.20
C PRO A 407 37.39 9.64 4.05
N ARG A 408 37.89 9.15 2.91
CA ARG A 408 39.26 9.47 2.49
C ARG A 408 39.26 10.96 2.25
N ALA A 409 40.05 11.71 3.02
CA ALA A 409 40.31 13.11 2.72
C ALA A 409 40.79 13.16 1.26
N LEU A 410 40.00 13.79 0.39
CA LEU A 410 40.43 14.08 -0.98
C LEU A 410 41.71 14.90 -0.83
N ARG A 411 42.86 14.30 -1.14
CA ARG A 411 44.10 15.06 -1.32
C ARG A 411 43.80 16.04 -2.44
N LYS A 412 43.83 17.34 -2.09
CA LYS A 412 43.67 18.44 -3.04
C LYS A 412 44.67 18.33 -4.17
#